data_AF-A0A9N9Q2H6-F1
#
_entry.id   AF-A0A9N9Q2H6-F1
#
_cell.length_a   1.000
_cell.length_b   1.000
_cell.length_c   1.000
_cell.angle_alpha   90.00
_cell.angle_beta   90.00
_cell.angle_gamma   90.00
#
_symmetry.space_group_name_H-M   'P 1'
#
loop_
_entity.id
_entity.type
_entity.pdbx_description
1 polymer ?
#
loop_
_entity_poly.entity_id
_entity_poly.type
_entity_poly.pdbx_seq_one_letter_code
_entity_poly.pdbx_strand_id
1 'polypeptide(L)'
;MAPKSKVRAFNRAPKSKIPSAPSSASSKLPKPFAPAPKSLEPLLATLPKGHVYITSIDSHPADFKKKIFLVPVFMNILLLLAMFYRIRSIGPYYMKICHSLMGKKNELTMNTRKMTREAIGMEILRRTASFMVDFVIYVFVWPWPKAFFIGQAIGNPVNWRLKLGFKEREIIVRRSRRWFVQSKSLLEEGSKEQGLLFNNVGRATDPMWMSEKTGYLMLNKEWDLDWKSMVTAAKLVEKGDMKLDDYKTTILLHDDDFGWVVIETAEAGGSLKEEEGRRKIVAFKDELTVMGKESLFFRWIELVQYESSQPGGFGPEQQKKTMEKARQLFENEGIDFDKFWEKVGGMKGMPGMDEM
;
A
#
# COMPACT_ATOMS: atom_id res chain seq x y z
N MET A 1 66.72 -2.83 -56.08
CA MET A 1 65.67 -2.00 -55.45
C MET A 1 64.52 -2.92 -55.03
N ALA A 2 64.11 -2.87 -53.75
CA ALA A 2 62.89 -3.49 -53.23
C ALA A 2 61.65 -2.67 -53.68
N PRO A 3 60.38 -3.17 -53.57
CA PRO A 3 59.74 -3.29 -52.25
C PRO A 3 58.72 -4.44 -52.05
N LYS A 4 58.73 -4.92 -50.79
CA LYS A 4 57.64 -5.35 -49.88
C LYS A 4 56.20 -5.49 -50.44
N SER A 5 55.59 -6.66 -50.25
CA SER A 5 54.13 -6.80 -50.14
C SER A 5 53.71 -7.28 -48.75
N LYS A 6 52.69 -6.61 -48.21
CA LYS A 6 52.07 -6.80 -46.89
C LYS A 6 50.98 -7.86 -47.02
N VAL A 7 50.92 -8.82 -46.09
CA VAL A 7 49.73 -9.66 -45.88
C VAL A 7 49.19 -9.43 -44.47
N ARG A 8 47.88 -9.16 -44.43
CA ARG A 8 47.05 -8.78 -43.27
C ARG A 8 47.04 -9.87 -42.18
N ALA A 9 47.21 -9.42 -40.94
CA ALA A 9 46.94 -10.21 -39.73
C ALA A 9 45.43 -10.34 -39.46
N PHE A 10 44.99 -11.55 -39.15
CA PHE A 10 43.65 -11.86 -38.66
C PHE A 10 43.50 -11.41 -37.20
N ASN A 11 42.58 -10.47 -36.94
CA ASN A 11 42.19 -10.06 -35.59
C ASN A 11 41.37 -11.16 -34.91
N ARG A 12 41.95 -11.75 -33.85
CA ARG A 12 41.27 -12.63 -32.90
C ARG A 12 40.53 -11.75 -31.88
N ALA A 13 39.22 -11.95 -31.73
CA ALA A 13 38.39 -11.25 -30.77
C ALA A 13 38.84 -11.52 -29.31
N PRO A 14 38.87 -10.51 -28.42
CA PRO A 14 39.19 -10.70 -27.02
C PRO A 14 37.99 -11.30 -26.27
N LYS A 15 38.24 -12.36 -25.50
CA LYS A 15 37.27 -13.01 -24.60
C LYS A 15 36.66 -11.97 -23.65
N SER A 16 35.33 -11.87 -23.65
CA SER A 16 34.57 -11.00 -22.75
C SER A 16 34.79 -11.40 -21.29
N LYS A 17 35.19 -10.41 -20.48
CA LYS A 17 35.29 -10.50 -19.03
C LYS A 17 33.91 -10.81 -18.45
N ILE A 18 33.85 -11.87 -17.65
CA ILE A 18 32.74 -12.20 -16.76
C ILE A 18 32.62 -11.05 -15.75
N PRO A 19 31.43 -10.46 -15.52
CA PRO A 19 31.26 -9.44 -14.50
C PRO A 19 31.53 -10.04 -13.12
N SER A 20 32.57 -9.56 -12.47
CA SER A 20 32.91 -9.83 -11.08
C SER A 20 31.77 -9.43 -10.16
N ALA A 21 31.38 -10.33 -9.25
CA ALA A 21 30.51 -10.04 -8.13
C ALA A 21 31.01 -8.81 -7.36
N PRO A 22 30.13 -7.88 -6.92
CA PRO A 22 30.56 -6.80 -6.05
C PRO A 22 31.04 -7.37 -4.72
N SER A 23 32.28 -7.03 -4.40
CA SER A 23 32.97 -7.30 -3.15
C SER A 23 32.19 -6.75 -1.95
N SER A 24 32.03 -7.58 -0.94
CA SER A 24 31.61 -7.25 0.41
C SER A 24 32.40 -6.07 0.99
N ALA A 25 31.73 -4.92 1.14
CA ALA A 25 32.08 -3.92 2.14
C ALA A 25 31.06 -4.03 3.27
N SER A 26 31.54 -4.27 4.48
CA SER A 26 30.76 -4.48 5.70
C SER A 26 30.21 -3.15 6.27
N SER A 27 29.38 -2.44 5.50
CA SER A 27 28.51 -1.41 6.07
C SER A 27 27.31 -2.12 6.70
N LYS A 28 27.23 -2.14 8.03
CA LYS A 28 26.01 -2.60 8.70
C LYS A 28 24.88 -1.65 8.31
N LEU A 29 23.72 -2.19 7.92
CA LEU A 29 22.55 -1.36 7.64
C LEU A 29 22.23 -0.49 8.87
N PRO A 30 21.91 0.79 8.68
CA PRO A 30 21.46 1.63 9.78
C PRO A 30 20.14 1.09 10.31
N LYS A 31 19.97 1.05 11.63
CA LYS A 31 18.65 0.75 12.23
C LYS A 31 17.68 1.86 11.80
N PRO A 32 16.40 1.57 11.50
CA PRO A 32 15.66 0.31 11.69
C PRO A 32 15.63 -0.61 10.45
N PHE A 33 16.56 -0.45 9.51
CA PHE A 33 16.59 -1.27 8.30
C PHE A 33 17.31 -2.60 8.56
N ALA A 34 16.69 -3.69 8.12
CA ALA A 34 17.22 -5.04 8.15
C ALA A 34 17.25 -5.64 6.74
N PRO A 35 18.16 -6.58 6.45
CA PRO A 35 18.14 -7.30 5.17
C PRO A 35 16.85 -8.12 5.05
N ALA A 36 16.28 -8.19 3.85
CA ALA A 36 15.05 -8.94 3.64
C ALA A 36 15.22 -10.45 3.96
N PRO A 37 14.24 -11.08 4.65
CA PRO A 37 14.26 -12.52 4.90
C PRO A 37 14.35 -13.33 3.61
N LYS A 38 15.14 -14.40 3.62
CA LYS A 38 15.28 -15.31 2.46
C LYS A 38 13.95 -15.93 2.03
N SER A 39 12.99 -16.09 2.95
CA SER A 39 11.65 -16.58 2.61
C SER A 39 10.90 -15.69 1.61
N LEU A 40 11.17 -14.38 1.58
CA LEU A 40 10.52 -13.43 0.67
C LEU A 40 11.18 -13.35 -0.71
N GLU A 41 12.33 -13.98 -0.92
CA GLU A 41 13.11 -13.91 -2.16
C GLU A 41 12.30 -14.21 -3.43
N PRO A 42 11.42 -15.24 -3.47
CA PRO A 42 10.61 -15.53 -4.65
C PRO A 42 9.66 -14.39 -5.04
N LEU A 43 9.13 -13.67 -4.04
CA LEU A 43 8.29 -12.50 -4.26
C LEU A 43 9.13 -11.31 -4.73
N LEU A 44 10.23 -11.03 -4.02
CA LEU A 44 11.12 -9.89 -4.27
C LEU A 44 11.72 -9.90 -5.67
N ALA A 45 11.98 -11.08 -6.23
CA ALA A 45 12.45 -11.23 -7.61
C ALA A 45 11.44 -10.72 -8.67
N THR A 46 10.15 -10.63 -8.31
CA THR A 46 9.08 -10.21 -9.22
C THR A 46 8.70 -8.74 -9.10
N LEU A 47 9.15 -8.07 -8.02
CA LEU A 47 8.76 -6.69 -7.70
C LEU A 47 9.63 -5.65 -8.42
N PRO A 48 9.04 -4.58 -8.99
CA PRO A 48 9.78 -3.41 -9.46
C PRO A 48 10.50 -2.69 -8.33
N LYS A 49 11.79 -2.36 -8.54
CA LYS A 49 12.70 -1.80 -7.51
C LYS A 49 12.41 -0.34 -7.10
N GLY A 50 11.75 0.46 -7.95
CA GLY A 50 11.55 1.90 -7.71
C GLY A 50 10.43 2.28 -6.73
N HIS A 51 9.94 1.35 -5.90
CA HIS A 51 8.78 1.57 -5.03
C HIS A 51 8.97 0.95 -3.65
N VAL A 52 8.22 1.49 -2.68
CA VAL A 52 8.03 0.88 -1.37
C VAL A 52 6.80 0.01 -1.44
N TYR A 53 6.91 -1.21 -0.90
CA TYR A 53 5.80 -2.13 -0.79
C TYR A 53 5.45 -2.39 0.66
N ILE A 54 4.17 -2.62 0.93
CA ILE A 54 3.71 -3.14 2.22
C ILE A 54 2.94 -4.42 1.94
N THR A 55 3.41 -5.53 2.48
CA THR A 55 2.65 -6.78 2.53
C THR A 55 1.80 -6.80 3.78
N SER A 56 0.58 -7.32 3.71
CA SER A 56 -0.26 -7.60 4.88
C SER A 56 -1.28 -8.69 4.58
N ILE A 57 -1.83 -9.31 5.63
CA ILE A 57 -2.88 -10.32 5.51
C ILE A 57 -4.22 -9.68 5.89
N ASP A 58 -5.16 -9.66 4.95
CA ASP A 58 -6.54 -9.25 5.19
C ASP A 58 -7.37 -10.46 5.64
N SER A 59 -7.78 -10.45 6.91
CA SER A 59 -8.55 -11.52 7.56
C SER A 59 -10.07 -11.26 7.60
N HIS A 60 -10.57 -10.25 6.88
CA HIS A 60 -12.01 -9.98 6.85
C HIS A 60 -12.82 -11.10 6.17
N PRO A 61 -14.09 -11.31 6.57
CA PRO A 61 -14.95 -12.32 5.96
C PRO A 61 -15.12 -12.14 4.45
N ALA A 62 -15.18 -13.26 3.72
CA ALA A 62 -15.29 -13.25 2.26
C ALA A 62 -16.55 -12.52 1.78
N ASP A 63 -17.67 -12.64 2.48
CA ASP A 63 -18.93 -12.00 2.10
C ASP A 63 -18.89 -10.48 2.28
N PHE A 64 -18.17 -9.99 3.29
CA PHE A 64 -17.93 -8.56 3.48
C PHE A 64 -17.11 -7.99 2.32
N LYS A 65 -16.04 -8.70 1.93
CA LYS A 65 -15.20 -8.36 0.78
C LYS A 65 -15.99 -8.34 -0.54
N LYS A 66 -16.90 -9.30 -0.75
CA LYS A 66 -17.80 -9.34 -1.93
C LYS A 66 -18.69 -8.11 -2.00
N LYS A 67 -19.37 -7.77 -0.90
CA LYS A 67 -20.28 -6.60 -0.85
C LYS A 67 -19.54 -5.31 -1.17
N ILE A 68 -18.36 -5.10 -0.58
CA ILE A 68 -17.52 -3.93 -0.84
C ILE A 68 -17.08 -3.88 -2.31
N PHE A 69 -16.71 -5.01 -2.90
CA PHE A 69 -16.25 -5.07 -4.29
C PHE A 69 -17.39 -4.88 -5.30
N LEU A 70 -18.62 -5.27 -4.97
CA LEU A 70 -19.77 -5.09 -5.86
C LEU A 70 -20.10 -3.62 -6.12
N VAL A 71 -19.92 -2.74 -5.13
CA VAL A 71 -20.18 -1.28 -5.26
C VAL A 71 -19.42 -0.67 -6.44
N PRO A 72 -18.07 -0.75 -6.53
CA PRO A 72 -17.33 -0.23 -7.67
C PRO A 72 -17.61 -1.00 -8.96
N VAL A 73 -17.94 -2.30 -8.92
CA VAL A 73 -18.36 -3.04 -10.13
C VAL A 73 -19.61 -2.41 -10.73
N PHE A 74 -20.67 -2.23 -9.95
CA PHE A 74 -21.91 -1.61 -10.42
C PHE A 74 -21.69 -0.17 -10.90
N MET A 75 -20.91 0.62 -10.14
CA MET A 75 -20.58 1.99 -10.53
C MET A 75 -19.88 2.05 -11.89
N ASN A 76 -18.87 1.21 -12.12
CA ASN A 76 -18.13 1.20 -13.39
C ASN A 76 -18.99 0.65 -14.55
N ILE A 77 -19.88 -0.32 -14.30
CA ILE A 77 -20.85 -0.78 -15.32
C ILE A 77 -21.80 0.35 -15.71
N LEU A 78 -22.35 1.08 -14.74
CA LEU A 78 -23.24 2.21 -15.00
C LEU A 78 -22.53 3.31 -15.80
N LEU A 79 -21.27 3.62 -15.47
CA LEU A 79 -20.46 4.56 -16.24
C LEU A 79 -20.25 4.08 -17.69
N LEU A 80 -19.92 2.79 -17.89
CA LEU A 80 -19.79 2.21 -19.23
C LEU A 80 -21.10 2.33 -20.01
N LEU A 81 -22.24 1.95 -19.41
CA LEU A 81 -23.55 2.05 -20.05
C LEU A 81 -23.90 3.50 -20.41
N ALA A 82 -23.65 4.44 -19.51
CA ALA A 82 -23.86 5.86 -19.77
C ALA A 82 -22.98 6.38 -20.92
N MET A 83 -21.73 5.95 -21.00
CA MET A 83 -20.84 6.29 -22.11
C MET A 83 -21.26 5.66 -23.43
N PHE A 84 -21.65 4.38 -23.44
CA PHE A 84 -22.19 3.74 -24.64
C PHE A 84 -23.48 4.41 -25.11
N TYR A 85 -24.38 4.76 -24.20
CA TYR A 85 -25.57 5.54 -24.50
C TYR A 85 -25.24 6.92 -25.08
N ARG A 86 -24.25 7.60 -24.51
CA ARG A 86 -23.77 8.91 -25.01
C ARG A 86 -23.19 8.79 -26.42
N ILE A 87 -22.33 7.81 -26.67
CA ILE A 87 -21.75 7.52 -28.00
C ILE A 87 -22.85 7.19 -29.00
N ARG A 88 -23.83 6.38 -28.62
CA ARG A 88 -24.99 6.02 -29.46
C ARG A 88 -25.84 7.24 -29.82
N SER A 89 -26.06 8.15 -28.86
CA SER A 89 -26.95 9.30 -28.99
C SER A 89 -26.31 10.46 -29.76
N ILE A 90 -25.04 10.75 -29.49
CA ILE A 90 -24.32 11.90 -30.06
C ILE A 90 -23.37 11.51 -31.20
N GLY A 91 -23.00 10.24 -31.33
CA GLY A 91 -22.19 9.74 -32.44
C GLY A 91 -22.73 10.15 -33.82
N PRO A 92 -24.04 9.98 -34.12
CA PRO A 92 -24.61 10.44 -35.38
C PRO A 92 -24.50 11.95 -35.59
N TYR A 93 -24.60 12.75 -34.53
CA TYR A 93 -24.44 14.19 -34.58
C TYR A 93 -23.00 14.58 -34.97
N TYR A 94 -21.98 13.92 -34.40
CA TYR A 94 -20.59 14.12 -34.81
C TYR A 94 -20.33 13.66 -36.25
N MET A 95 -20.91 12.53 -36.67
CA MET A 95 -20.80 12.09 -38.06
C MET A 95 -21.40 13.11 -39.04
N LYS A 96 -22.54 13.73 -38.69
CA LYS A 96 -23.12 14.82 -39.49
C LYS A 96 -22.18 16.03 -39.54
N ILE A 97 -21.55 16.44 -38.44
CA ILE A 97 -20.55 17.53 -38.46
C ILE A 97 -19.38 17.19 -39.40
N CYS A 98 -18.81 15.98 -39.29
CA CYS A 98 -17.74 15.51 -40.16
C CYS A 98 -18.16 15.49 -41.64
N HIS A 99 -19.35 14.97 -41.95
CA HIS A 99 -19.87 14.99 -43.33
C HIS A 99 -20.03 16.41 -43.88
N SER A 100 -20.48 17.35 -43.05
CA SER A 100 -20.57 18.76 -43.43
C SER A 100 -19.20 19.36 -43.71
N LEU A 101 -18.18 19.03 -42.92
CA LEU A 101 -16.79 19.48 -43.13
C LEU A 101 -16.19 18.89 -44.41
N MET A 102 -16.57 17.67 -44.77
CA MET A 102 -16.17 17.00 -46.03
C MET A 102 -16.94 17.52 -47.26
N GLY A 103 -17.70 18.60 -47.13
CA GLY A 103 -18.40 19.25 -48.25
C GLY A 103 -19.76 18.62 -48.62
N LYS A 104 -20.21 17.57 -47.90
CA LYS A 104 -21.55 17.01 -48.08
C LYS A 104 -22.55 17.85 -47.29
N LYS A 105 -23.38 18.63 -47.99
CA LYS A 105 -24.41 19.47 -47.37
C LYS A 105 -25.38 18.62 -46.57
N ASN A 106 -25.62 19.01 -45.32
CA ASN A 106 -26.62 18.43 -44.44
C ASN A 106 -27.23 19.51 -43.53
N GLU A 107 -28.14 19.09 -42.65
CA GLU A 107 -28.84 19.97 -41.69
C GLU A 107 -27.90 20.77 -40.77
N LEU A 108 -26.63 20.34 -40.62
CA LEU A 108 -25.62 20.99 -39.78
C LEU A 108 -24.65 21.86 -40.58
N THR A 109 -24.82 21.99 -41.89
CA THR A 109 -24.00 22.85 -42.74
C THR A 109 -24.40 24.31 -42.55
N MET A 110 -23.48 25.10 -41.98
CA MET A 110 -23.72 26.53 -41.71
C MET A 110 -23.65 27.32 -43.02
N ASN A 111 -24.75 27.94 -43.42
CA ASN A 111 -24.77 28.86 -44.57
C ASN A 111 -24.44 30.28 -44.10
N THR A 112 -23.15 30.61 -44.10
CA THR A 112 -22.62 31.91 -43.64
C THR A 112 -23.16 33.12 -44.41
N ARG A 113 -23.75 32.93 -45.60
CA ARG A 113 -24.38 34.01 -46.39
C ARG A 113 -25.82 34.29 -45.99
N LYS A 114 -26.51 33.34 -45.35
CA LYS A 114 -27.94 33.45 -44.99
C LYS A 114 -28.18 33.58 -43.48
N MET A 115 -27.19 33.22 -42.64
CA MET A 115 -27.34 33.24 -41.19
C MET A 115 -26.82 34.55 -40.57
N THR A 116 -27.54 35.05 -39.58
CA THR A 116 -27.10 36.17 -38.72
C THR A 116 -25.85 35.77 -37.93
N ARG A 117 -24.93 36.72 -37.70
CA ARG A 117 -23.67 36.48 -36.95
C ARG A 117 -23.92 35.92 -35.53
N GLU A 118 -25.01 36.32 -34.88
CA GLU A 118 -25.43 35.81 -33.58
C GLU A 118 -25.82 34.32 -33.64
N ALA A 119 -26.59 33.93 -34.65
CA ALA A 119 -26.97 32.53 -34.86
C ALA A 119 -25.74 31.65 -35.18
N ILE A 120 -24.78 32.19 -35.93
CA ILE A 120 -23.49 31.54 -36.17
C ILE A 120 -22.73 31.36 -34.86
N GLY A 121 -22.63 32.41 -34.04
CA GLY A 121 -21.95 32.36 -32.74
C GLY A 121 -22.58 31.36 -31.77
N MET A 122 -23.91 31.35 -31.67
CA MET A 122 -24.66 30.43 -30.81
C MET A 122 -24.48 28.97 -31.23
N GLU A 123 -24.51 28.69 -32.53
CA GLU A 123 -24.31 27.32 -33.05
C GLU A 123 -22.88 26.83 -32.81
N ILE A 124 -21.88 27.69 -32.99
CA ILE A 124 -20.49 27.38 -32.64
C ILE A 124 -20.36 27.12 -31.14
N LEU A 125 -20.95 27.96 -30.29
CA LEU A 125 -20.90 27.78 -28.84
C LEU A 125 -21.54 26.45 -28.41
N ARG A 126 -22.71 26.11 -28.96
CA ARG A 126 -23.40 24.85 -28.68
C ARG A 126 -22.58 23.62 -29.09
N ARG A 127 -21.93 23.68 -30.26
CA ARG A 127 -21.01 22.63 -30.73
C ARG A 127 -19.82 22.49 -29.79
N THR A 128 -19.14 23.60 -29.49
CA THR A 128 -17.98 23.63 -28.59
C THR A 128 -18.34 23.11 -27.21
N ALA A 129 -19.47 23.52 -26.64
CA ALA A 129 -19.94 23.02 -25.34
C ALA A 129 -20.18 21.50 -25.37
N SER A 130 -20.78 20.97 -26.44
CA SER A 130 -21.01 19.53 -26.59
C SER A 130 -19.69 18.75 -26.67
N PHE A 131 -18.74 19.23 -27.48
CA PHE A 131 -17.40 18.66 -27.57
C PHE A 131 -16.65 18.74 -26.23
N MET A 132 -16.78 19.86 -25.50
CA MET A 132 -16.12 20.05 -24.20
C MET A 132 -16.65 19.08 -23.15
N VAL A 133 -17.97 18.86 -23.10
CA VAL A 133 -18.56 17.87 -22.19
C VAL A 133 -18.04 16.48 -22.51
N ASP A 134 -18.02 16.08 -23.77
CA ASP A 134 -17.53 14.76 -24.16
C ASP A 134 -16.02 14.60 -23.95
N PHE A 135 -15.25 15.67 -24.14
CA PHE A 135 -13.83 15.71 -23.79
C PHE A 135 -13.62 15.51 -22.29
N VAL A 136 -14.38 16.19 -21.43
CA VAL A 136 -14.31 16.00 -19.97
C VAL A 136 -14.67 14.57 -19.58
N ILE A 137 -15.72 14.00 -20.16
CA ILE A 137 -16.11 12.60 -19.93
C ILE A 137 -14.97 11.65 -20.35
N TYR A 138 -14.40 11.85 -21.54
CA TYR A 138 -13.36 10.98 -22.06
C TYR A 138 -12.03 11.11 -21.31
N VAL A 139 -11.67 12.31 -20.85
CA VAL A 139 -10.38 12.52 -20.16
C VAL A 139 -10.45 12.15 -18.69
N PHE A 140 -11.56 12.46 -18.00
CA PHE A 140 -11.66 12.27 -16.55
C PHE A 140 -12.45 11.04 -16.13
N VAL A 141 -13.51 10.68 -16.85
CA VAL A 141 -14.40 9.56 -16.47
C VAL A 141 -13.94 8.23 -17.08
N TRP A 142 -13.58 8.21 -18.37
CA TRP A 142 -13.15 6.98 -19.06
C TRP A 142 -11.95 6.25 -18.41
N PRO A 143 -10.93 6.93 -17.84
CA PRO A 143 -9.83 6.24 -17.18
C PRO A 143 -10.27 5.31 -16.04
N TRP A 144 -11.40 5.59 -15.39
CA TRP A 144 -11.87 4.82 -14.25
C TRP A 144 -12.35 3.41 -14.67
N PRO A 145 -13.35 3.24 -15.55
CA PRO A 145 -13.71 1.91 -16.07
C PRO A 145 -12.55 1.21 -16.79
N LYS A 146 -11.72 1.96 -17.53
CA LYS A 146 -10.55 1.40 -18.20
C LYS A 146 -9.58 0.78 -17.20
N ALA A 147 -9.23 1.50 -16.14
CA ALA A 147 -8.33 0.99 -15.09
C ALA A 147 -8.96 -0.17 -14.31
N PHE A 148 -10.28 -0.15 -14.11
CA PHE A 148 -11.01 -1.18 -13.37
C PHE A 148 -11.11 -2.52 -14.12
N PHE A 149 -11.44 -2.51 -15.42
CA PHE A 149 -11.66 -3.73 -16.20
C PHE A 149 -10.45 -4.19 -17.00
N ILE A 150 -9.77 -3.26 -17.68
CA ILE A 150 -8.68 -3.58 -18.63
C ILE A 150 -7.34 -3.54 -17.90
N GLY A 151 -7.14 -2.53 -17.06
CA GLY A 151 -6.00 -2.42 -16.16
C GLY A 151 -4.94 -1.42 -16.53
N GLN A 152 -4.02 -1.27 -15.59
CA GLN A 152 -2.80 -0.49 -15.69
C GLN A 152 -1.58 -1.43 -15.62
N ALA A 153 -0.37 -0.86 -15.61
CA ALA A 153 0.88 -1.61 -15.45
C ALA A 153 0.91 -2.52 -14.19
N ILE A 154 0.10 -2.18 -13.18
CA ILE A 154 -0.08 -2.90 -11.91
C ILE A 154 -1.19 -3.98 -11.93
N GLY A 155 -1.81 -4.21 -13.09
CA GLY A 155 -2.95 -5.13 -13.23
C GLY A 155 -4.30 -4.43 -13.08
N ASN A 156 -5.34 -5.20 -12.77
CA ASN A 156 -6.68 -4.66 -12.54
C ASN A 156 -7.46 -5.44 -11.46
N PRO A 157 -8.39 -4.77 -10.76
CA PRO A 157 -9.17 -5.38 -9.68
C PRO A 157 -10.01 -6.57 -10.14
N VAL A 158 -10.57 -6.52 -11.35
CA VAL A 158 -11.45 -7.58 -11.87
C VAL A 158 -10.67 -8.87 -12.11
N ASN A 159 -9.50 -8.80 -12.74
CA ASN A 159 -8.58 -9.90 -13.00
C ASN A 159 -8.03 -10.50 -11.71
N TRP A 160 -7.77 -9.68 -10.69
CA TRP A 160 -7.45 -10.17 -9.35
C TRP A 160 -8.57 -11.04 -8.79
N ARG A 161 -9.81 -10.55 -8.83
CA ARG A 161 -10.98 -11.31 -8.33
C ARG A 161 -11.33 -12.52 -9.19
N LEU A 162 -11.14 -12.45 -10.51
CA LEU A 162 -11.34 -13.60 -11.40
C LEU A 162 -10.32 -14.72 -11.15
N LYS A 163 -9.09 -14.39 -10.74
CA LYS A 163 -8.03 -15.38 -10.51
C LYS A 163 -8.03 -15.95 -9.10
N LEU A 164 -8.29 -15.14 -8.08
CA LEU A 164 -8.17 -15.57 -6.68
C LEU A 164 -9.52 -15.76 -5.98
N GLY A 165 -10.60 -15.19 -6.51
CA GLY A 165 -11.90 -15.15 -5.86
C GLY A 165 -11.93 -14.26 -4.62
N PHE A 166 -12.74 -14.67 -3.65
CA PHE A 166 -12.85 -14.05 -2.34
C PHE A 166 -12.51 -15.09 -1.27
N LYS A 167 -11.39 -14.91 -0.57
CA LYS A 167 -10.90 -15.79 0.49
C LYS A 167 -11.01 -15.08 1.85
N GLU A 168 -11.12 -15.84 2.93
CA GLU A 168 -11.15 -15.28 4.29
C GLU A 168 -9.83 -14.63 4.67
N ARG A 169 -8.71 -15.26 4.28
CA ARG A 169 -7.36 -14.70 4.40
C ARG A 169 -6.80 -14.39 3.01
N GLU A 170 -6.56 -13.12 2.74
CA GLU A 170 -6.03 -12.65 1.45
C GLU A 170 -4.72 -11.90 1.66
N ILE A 171 -3.75 -12.16 0.78
CA ILE A 171 -2.48 -11.43 0.77
C ILE A 171 -2.70 -10.11 0.03
N ILE A 172 -2.42 -9.01 0.72
CA ILE A 172 -2.50 -7.66 0.20
C ILE A 172 -1.08 -7.14 0.00
N VAL A 173 -0.79 -6.66 -1.21
CA VAL A 173 0.46 -6.00 -1.55
C VAL A 173 0.14 -4.57 -1.96
N ARG A 174 0.50 -3.63 -1.10
CA ARG A 174 0.38 -2.20 -1.36
C ARG A 174 1.68 -1.67 -1.94
N ARG A 175 1.58 -0.69 -2.84
CA ARG A 175 2.70 -0.05 -3.53
C ARG A 175 2.61 1.47 -3.36
N SER A 176 3.75 2.11 -3.14
CA SER A 176 3.82 3.57 -3.09
C SER A 176 3.49 4.22 -4.44
N ARG A 177 2.73 5.32 -4.39
CA ARG A 177 2.42 6.16 -5.56
C ARG A 177 3.54 7.17 -5.80
N ARG A 178 3.23 8.32 -6.39
CA ARG A 178 4.19 9.34 -6.84
C ARG A 178 4.93 10.08 -5.72
N TRP A 179 4.57 9.88 -4.46
CA TRP A 179 5.24 10.55 -3.33
C TRP A 179 6.62 9.96 -3.04
N PHE A 180 6.84 8.70 -3.39
CA PHE A 180 8.11 8.03 -3.15
C PHE A 180 9.03 8.18 -4.34
N VAL A 181 10.24 8.67 -4.10
CA VAL A 181 11.34 8.71 -5.07
C VAL A 181 12.50 7.98 -4.41
N GLN A 182 13.03 6.97 -5.09
CA GLN A 182 14.19 6.24 -4.61
C GLN A 182 15.39 7.20 -4.59
N SER A 183 16.00 7.38 -3.42
CA SER A 183 17.10 8.31 -3.20
C SER A 183 18.07 7.72 -2.19
N LYS A 184 19.37 8.02 -2.34
CA LYS A 184 20.43 7.50 -1.47
C LYS A 184 20.31 8.01 -0.03
N SER A 185 19.70 9.18 0.16
CA SER A 185 19.45 9.76 1.49
C SER A 185 18.34 9.06 2.29
N LEU A 186 17.67 8.04 1.75
CA LEU A 186 16.65 7.27 2.48
C LEU A 186 17.22 6.51 3.68
N LEU A 187 18.46 6.03 3.56
CA LEU A 187 19.15 5.30 4.62
C LEU A 187 19.91 6.23 5.59
N GLU A 188 20.06 7.51 5.24
CA GLU A 188 20.69 8.51 6.10
C GLU A 188 19.75 8.89 7.25
N GLU A 189 20.22 8.71 8.48
CA GLU A 189 19.46 8.98 9.69
C GLU A 189 19.12 10.48 9.79
N GLY A 190 17.84 10.80 9.99
CA GLY A 190 17.35 12.18 10.13
C GLY A 190 17.15 12.92 8.81
N SER A 191 17.26 12.26 7.65
CA SER A 191 16.97 12.88 6.37
C SER A 191 15.47 13.20 6.24
N LYS A 192 15.15 14.26 5.47
CA LYS A 192 13.74 14.64 5.20
C LYS A 192 12.98 13.51 4.51
N GLU A 193 13.63 12.77 3.63
CA GLU A 193 13.04 11.68 2.87
C GLU A 193 12.72 10.48 3.77
N GLN A 194 13.62 10.17 4.71
CA GLN A 194 13.41 9.16 5.72
C GLN A 194 12.23 9.52 6.64
N GLY A 195 12.15 10.77 7.10
CA GLY A 195 11.00 11.24 7.88
C GLY A 195 9.67 11.14 7.14
N LEU A 196 9.65 11.48 5.84
CA LEU A 196 8.47 11.32 4.99
C LEU A 196 8.09 9.84 4.79
N LEU A 197 9.09 8.96 4.62
CA LEU A 197 8.90 7.53 4.52
C LEU A 197 8.22 6.99 5.79
N PHE A 198 8.79 7.25 6.97
CA PHE A 198 8.23 6.76 8.23
C PHE A 198 6.85 7.31 8.53
N ASN A 199 6.58 8.59 8.25
CA ASN A 199 5.24 9.16 8.45
C ASN A 199 4.19 8.51 7.53
N ASN A 200 4.50 8.32 6.25
CA ASN A 200 3.57 7.71 5.29
C ASN A 200 3.38 6.21 5.52
N VAL A 201 4.44 5.51 5.93
CA VAL A 201 4.42 4.09 6.22
C VAL A 201 3.73 3.83 7.56
N GLY A 202 4.07 4.57 8.62
CA GLY A 202 3.46 4.41 9.95
C GLY A 202 1.95 4.58 9.92
N ARG A 203 1.44 5.60 9.21
CA ARG A 203 -0.01 5.78 8.99
C ARG A 203 -0.65 4.63 8.21
N ALA A 204 0.11 3.97 7.34
CA ALA A 204 -0.37 2.86 6.51
C ALA A 204 -0.25 1.50 7.20
N THR A 205 0.62 1.37 8.20
CA THR A 205 0.80 0.16 9.02
C THR A 205 0.14 0.25 10.38
N ASP A 206 -0.63 1.31 10.64
CA ASP A 206 -1.44 1.46 11.85
C ASP A 206 -2.37 0.25 12.02
N PRO A 207 -2.27 -0.50 13.14
CA PRO A 207 -3.09 -1.69 13.36
C PRO A 207 -4.59 -1.44 13.43
N MET A 208 -5.02 -0.29 13.96
CA MET A 208 -6.43 0.09 14.02
C MET A 208 -6.95 0.33 12.61
N TRP A 209 -6.18 1.07 11.81
CA TRP A 209 -6.56 1.35 10.43
C TRP A 209 -6.60 0.07 9.56
N MET A 210 -5.65 -0.86 9.79
CA MET A 210 -5.60 -2.13 9.07
C MET A 210 -6.70 -3.11 9.48
N SER A 211 -7.18 -3.04 10.73
CA SER A 211 -8.25 -3.92 11.21
C SER A 211 -9.64 -3.43 10.80
N GLU A 212 -9.84 -2.13 10.65
CA GLU A 212 -11.12 -1.53 10.25
C GLU A 212 -11.40 -1.65 8.74
N LYS A 213 -10.37 -1.62 7.91
CA LYS A 213 -10.51 -1.56 6.45
C LYS A 213 -10.11 -2.89 5.81
N THR A 214 -10.92 -3.35 4.86
CA THR A 214 -10.51 -4.43 3.97
C THR A 214 -9.35 -3.98 3.08
N GLY A 215 -8.55 -4.93 2.60
CA GLY A 215 -7.41 -4.65 1.73
C GLY A 215 -7.78 -3.79 0.51
N TYR A 216 -8.97 -3.99 -0.06
CA TYR A 216 -9.47 -3.17 -1.17
C TYR A 216 -9.70 -1.69 -0.79
N LEU A 217 -10.15 -1.42 0.43
CA LEU A 217 -10.40 -0.07 0.95
C LEU A 217 -9.15 0.64 1.46
N MET A 218 -8.00 -0.05 1.46
CA MET A 218 -6.70 0.54 1.80
C MET A 218 -6.09 1.37 0.66
N LEU A 219 -6.78 1.47 -0.49
CA LEU A 219 -6.44 2.39 -1.57
C LEU A 219 -6.60 3.85 -1.10
N ASN A 220 -5.56 4.66 -1.24
CA ASN A 220 -5.63 6.09 -0.92
C ASN A 220 -4.75 6.92 -1.87
N LYS A 221 -4.50 8.19 -1.53
CA LYS A 221 -3.72 9.10 -2.37
C LYS A 221 -2.24 8.69 -2.41
N GLU A 222 -1.77 8.05 -1.35
CA GLU A 222 -0.38 7.68 -1.12
C GLU A 222 -0.06 6.25 -1.59
N TRP A 223 -1.03 5.34 -1.49
CA TRP A 223 -0.86 3.91 -1.69
C TRP A 223 -1.83 3.35 -2.73
N ASP A 224 -1.30 2.51 -3.61
CA ASP A 224 -2.07 1.72 -4.56
C ASP A 224 -1.99 0.23 -4.21
N LEU A 225 -2.90 -0.57 -4.75
CA LEU A 225 -2.83 -2.02 -4.66
C LEU A 225 -2.17 -2.59 -5.91
N ASP A 226 -1.10 -3.35 -5.72
CA ASP A 226 -0.43 -4.02 -6.83
C ASP A 226 -1.11 -5.37 -7.11
N TRP A 227 -2.16 -5.32 -7.92
CA TRP A 227 -2.98 -6.48 -8.28
C TRP A 227 -2.15 -7.62 -8.86
N LYS A 228 -1.14 -7.29 -9.67
CA LYS A 228 -0.26 -8.30 -10.27
C LYS A 228 0.56 -8.99 -9.20
N SER A 229 1.18 -8.23 -8.29
CA SER A 229 1.98 -8.78 -7.20
C SER A 229 1.14 -9.58 -6.21
N MET A 230 -0.10 -9.15 -5.92
CA MET A 230 -1.06 -9.92 -5.11
C MET A 230 -1.41 -11.28 -5.74
N VAL A 231 -1.67 -11.31 -7.06
CA VAL A 231 -1.92 -12.57 -7.78
C VAL A 231 -0.69 -13.47 -7.79
N THR A 232 0.51 -12.91 -7.97
CA THR A 232 1.76 -13.68 -7.93
C THR A 232 2.02 -14.25 -6.53
N ALA A 233 1.85 -13.45 -5.49
CA ALA A 233 2.01 -13.87 -4.10
C ALA A 233 1.08 -15.04 -3.75
N ALA A 234 -0.21 -14.92 -4.09
CA ALA A 234 -1.16 -16.00 -3.86
C ALA A 234 -0.79 -17.28 -4.61
N LYS A 235 -0.25 -17.17 -5.84
CA LYS A 235 0.24 -18.33 -6.60
C LYS A 235 1.49 -18.97 -5.98
N LEU A 236 2.39 -18.18 -5.40
CA LEU A 236 3.57 -18.70 -4.70
C LEU A 236 3.15 -19.50 -3.46
N VAL A 237 2.12 -19.04 -2.73
CA VAL A 237 1.53 -19.79 -1.63
C VAL A 237 0.82 -21.05 -2.10
N GLU A 238 0.05 -20.99 -3.19
CA GLU A 238 -0.61 -22.18 -3.76
C GLU A 238 0.36 -23.24 -4.26
N LYS A 239 1.56 -22.84 -4.73
CA LYS A 239 2.64 -23.75 -5.12
C LYS A 239 3.40 -24.35 -3.92
N GLY A 240 3.25 -23.78 -2.73
CA GLY A 240 4.02 -24.15 -1.55
C GLY A 240 5.45 -23.59 -1.51
N ASP A 241 5.77 -22.65 -2.41
CA ASP A 241 7.08 -21.97 -2.42
C ASP A 241 7.23 -21.02 -1.21
N MET A 242 6.11 -20.52 -0.68
CA MET A 242 6.03 -19.63 0.47
C MET A 242 4.82 -19.97 1.35
N LYS A 243 4.87 -19.65 2.64
CA LYS A 243 3.73 -19.81 3.55
C LYS A 243 2.91 -18.51 3.60
N LEU A 244 1.62 -18.64 3.91
CA LEU A 244 0.76 -17.46 4.09
C LEU A 244 1.27 -16.56 5.23
N ASP A 245 1.81 -17.16 6.29
CA ASP A 245 2.38 -16.45 7.44
C ASP A 245 3.69 -15.72 7.12
N ASP A 246 4.32 -15.98 5.97
CA ASP A 246 5.48 -15.20 5.52
C ASP A 246 5.06 -13.80 5.03
N TYR A 247 3.77 -13.60 4.73
CA TYR A 247 3.21 -12.32 4.26
C TYR A 247 2.66 -11.44 5.40
N LYS A 248 3.25 -11.54 6.59
CA LYS A 248 2.96 -10.62 7.71
C LYS A 248 3.16 -9.16 7.30
N THR A 249 2.70 -8.25 8.17
CA THR A 249 2.86 -6.82 7.91
C THR A 249 4.34 -6.49 7.81
N THR A 250 4.81 -6.24 6.60
CA THR A 250 6.24 -6.04 6.33
C THR A 250 6.38 -4.97 5.28
N ILE A 251 7.30 -4.04 5.53
CA ILE A 251 7.59 -2.93 4.64
C ILE A 251 8.85 -3.29 3.87
N LEU A 252 8.75 -3.31 2.55
CA LEU A 252 9.82 -3.70 1.63
C LEU A 252 10.28 -2.48 0.84
N LEU A 253 11.58 -2.24 0.84
CA LEU A 253 12.25 -1.18 0.10
C LEU A 253 13.40 -1.82 -0.68
N HIS A 254 13.70 -1.30 -1.87
CA HIS A 254 14.93 -1.66 -2.58
C HIS A 254 15.92 -0.50 -2.49
N ASP A 255 17.13 -0.83 -2.11
CA ASP A 255 18.29 0.04 -2.13
C ASP A 255 19.32 -0.49 -3.14
N ASP A 256 20.05 0.40 -3.80
CA ASP A 256 20.98 0.01 -4.86
C ASP A 256 22.28 -0.59 -4.30
N ASP A 257 22.67 -0.21 -3.08
CA ASP A 257 23.89 -0.66 -2.42
C ASP A 257 23.63 -1.90 -1.56
N PHE A 258 22.47 -1.97 -0.90
CA PHE A 258 22.10 -3.08 0.01
C PHE A 258 21.09 -4.08 -0.54
N GLY A 259 20.50 -3.82 -1.71
CA GLY A 259 19.45 -4.66 -2.29
C GLY A 259 18.11 -4.51 -1.57
N TRP A 260 17.35 -5.60 -1.45
CA TRP A 260 16.06 -5.56 -0.76
C TRP A 260 16.22 -5.48 0.76
N VAL A 261 15.63 -4.44 1.33
CA VAL A 261 15.67 -4.12 2.75
C VAL A 261 14.25 -4.07 3.32
N VAL A 262 14.13 -4.49 4.57
CA VAL A 262 12.91 -4.50 5.35
C VAL A 262 13.03 -3.47 6.45
N ILE A 263 11.93 -2.78 6.75
CA ILE A 263 11.86 -1.92 7.93
C ILE A 263 11.26 -2.73 9.07
N GLU A 264 12.08 -3.01 10.09
CA GLU A 264 11.64 -3.58 11.36
C GLU A 264 11.17 -2.44 12.27
N THR A 265 10.05 -1.79 11.96
CA THR A 265 9.48 -0.82 12.89
C THR A 265 8.79 -1.58 14.03
N ALA A 266 8.97 -1.14 15.28
CA ALA A 266 8.17 -1.60 16.42
C ALA A 266 6.65 -1.41 16.20
N GLU A 267 6.28 -0.55 15.25
CA GLU A 267 4.91 -0.23 14.82
C GLU A 267 4.47 -0.98 13.53
N ALA A 268 5.38 -1.72 12.88
CA ALA A 268 5.09 -2.52 11.70
C ALA A 268 4.76 -3.94 12.16
N GLY A 269 3.45 -4.18 12.34
CA GLY A 269 2.92 -5.30 13.10
C GLY A 269 3.55 -6.67 12.83
N GLY A 270 3.96 -7.36 13.89
CA GLY A 270 4.26 -8.79 13.82
C GLY A 270 5.60 -9.25 14.38
N SER A 271 6.27 -8.47 15.23
CA SER A 271 7.26 -9.11 16.11
C SER A 271 6.52 -10.09 17.03
N LEU A 272 7.11 -11.27 17.30
CA LEU A 272 6.58 -12.22 18.29
C LEU A 272 6.27 -11.52 19.63
N LYS A 273 7.05 -10.50 19.98
CA LYS A 273 6.87 -9.68 21.17
C LYS A 273 5.57 -8.87 21.18
N GLU A 274 5.09 -8.41 20.03
CA GLU A 274 3.83 -7.64 19.95
C GLU A 274 2.59 -8.55 19.93
N GLU A 275 2.66 -9.71 19.25
CA GLU A 275 1.61 -10.73 19.39
C GLU A 275 1.52 -11.22 20.83
N GLU A 276 2.66 -11.43 21.49
CA GLU A 276 2.73 -11.73 22.92
C GLU A 276 2.17 -10.58 23.77
N GLY A 277 2.55 -9.32 23.48
CA GLY A 277 2.02 -8.14 24.17
C GLY A 277 0.50 -8.02 24.06
N ARG A 278 -0.05 -8.16 22.86
CA ARG A 278 -1.51 -8.14 22.63
C ARG A 278 -2.22 -9.30 23.31
N ARG A 279 -1.68 -10.53 23.21
CA ARG A 279 -2.23 -11.70 23.90
C ARG A 279 -2.21 -11.51 25.41
N LYS A 280 -1.15 -10.93 25.97
CA LYS A 280 -1.02 -10.62 27.39
C LYS A 280 -2.01 -9.54 27.83
N ILE A 281 -2.20 -8.49 27.04
CA ILE A 281 -3.20 -7.44 27.33
C ILE A 281 -4.63 -8.01 27.31
N VAL A 282 -4.95 -8.87 26.35
CA VAL A 282 -6.25 -9.54 26.28
C VAL A 282 -6.43 -10.50 27.46
N ALA A 283 -5.42 -11.32 27.77
CA ALA A 283 -5.46 -12.21 28.94
C ALA A 283 -5.59 -11.45 30.27
N PHE A 284 -4.93 -10.30 30.39
CA PHE A 284 -5.05 -9.41 31.54
C PHE A 284 -6.48 -8.89 31.71
N LYS A 285 -7.11 -8.45 30.60
CA LYS A 285 -8.50 -8.00 30.60
C LYS A 285 -9.45 -9.14 30.96
N ASP A 286 -9.29 -10.31 30.33
CA ASP A 286 -10.18 -11.45 30.54
C ASP A 286 -10.13 -11.94 32.00
N GLU A 287 -8.94 -12.01 32.59
CA GLU A 287 -8.76 -12.41 33.99
C GLU A 287 -9.40 -11.42 34.98
N LEU A 288 -9.25 -10.10 34.73
CA LEU A 288 -9.95 -9.07 35.53
C LEU A 288 -11.47 -9.10 35.34
N THR A 289 -11.94 -9.50 34.15
CA THR A 289 -13.37 -9.64 33.85
C THR A 289 -13.96 -10.86 34.59
N VAL A 290 -13.24 -11.97 34.64
CA VAL A 290 -13.61 -13.16 35.44
C VAL A 290 -13.71 -12.82 36.93
N MET A 291 -12.84 -11.93 37.43
CA MET A 291 -12.89 -11.43 38.81
C MET A 291 -13.96 -10.35 39.04
N GLY A 292 -14.70 -9.94 38.00
CA GLY A 292 -15.73 -8.90 38.07
C GLY A 292 -15.16 -7.49 38.28
N LYS A 293 -13.87 -7.27 38.01
CA LYS A 293 -13.12 -6.03 38.28
C LYS A 293 -12.55 -5.40 37.01
N GLU A 294 -13.34 -5.40 35.94
CA GLU A 294 -12.95 -4.82 34.64
C GLU A 294 -12.63 -3.32 34.73
N SER A 295 -13.21 -2.60 35.70
CA SER A 295 -12.93 -1.19 35.95
C SER A 295 -11.46 -0.91 36.32
N LEU A 296 -10.75 -1.89 36.89
CA LEU A 296 -9.32 -1.75 37.21
C LEU A 296 -8.45 -1.74 35.97
N PHE A 297 -8.84 -2.48 34.93
CA PHE A 297 -8.13 -2.51 33.66
C PHE A 297 -8.11 -1.12 33.02
N PHE A 298 -9.27 -0.47 32.97
CA PHE A 298 -9.39 0.86 32.37
C PHE A 298 -8.64 1.93 33.18
N ARG A 299 -8.74 1.89 34.51
CA ARG A 299 -7.98 2.81 35.39
C ARG A 299 -6.46 2.63 35.26
N TRP A 300 -6.02 1.39 35.08
CA TRP A 300 -4.60 1.09 34.85
C TRP A 300 -4.12 1.60 33.49
N ILE A 301 -4.87 1.38 32.41
CA ILE A 301 -4.54 1.93 31.08
C ILE A 301 -4.48 3.46 31.13
N GLU A 302 -5.44 4.09 31.78
CA GLU A 302 -5.48 5.54 31.93
C GLU A 302 -4.26 6.07 32.70
N LEU A 303 -3.87 5.38 33.78
CA LEU A 303 -2.66 5.72 34.53
C LEU A 303 -1.39 5.62 33.67
N VAL A 304 -1.23 4.53 32.92
CA VAL A 304 -0.07 4.33 32.03
C VAL A 304 -0.07 5.38 30.92
N GLN A 305 -1.22 5.66 30.29
CA GLN A 305 -1.34 6.69 29.28
C GLN A 305 -1.02 8.08 29.83
N TYR A 306 -1.54 8.42 31.01
CA TYR A 306 -1.30 9.70 31.68
C TYR A 306 0.20 9.90 31.96
N GLU A 307 0.87 8.92 32.56
CA GLU A 307 2.30 9.00 32.88
C GLU A 307 3.17 9.00 31.61
N SER A 308 2.79 8.26 30.57
CA SER A 308 3.49 8.26 29.29
C SER A 308 3.35 9.59 28.51
N SER A 309 2.29 10.35 28.77
CA SER A 309 2.03 11.65 28.13
C SER A 309 2.71 12.85 28.82
N GLN A 310 3.38 12.62 29.95
CA GLN A 310 4.07 13.67 30.71
C GLN A 310 5.29 14.22 29.94
N PRO A 311 5.56 15.54 30.01
CA PRO A 311 6.74 16.14 29.41
C PRO A 311 8.01 15.61 30.08
N GLY A 312 8.73 14.74 29.38
CA GLY A 312 9.89 14.01 29.91
C GLY A 312 10.08 12.60 29.34
N GLY A 313 9.08 12.07 28.62
CA GLY A 313 9.10 10.71 28.07
C GLY A 313 8.64 9.68 29.10
N PHE A 314 8.77 8.38 28.77
CA PHE A 314 8.45 7.26 29.66
C PHE A 314 9.74 6.55 30.10
N GLY A 315 10.57 7.27 30.87
CA GLY A 315 11.88 6.78 31.31
C GLY A 315 11.81 5.77 32.48
N PRO A 316 12.95 5.18 32.86
CA PRO A 316 13.02 4.14 33.91
C PRO A 316 12.48 4.58 35.27
N GLU A 317 12.62 5.87 35.61
CA GLU A 317 12.10 6.42 36.86
C GLU A 317 10.57 6.59 36.85
N GLN A 318 9.99 6.97 35.70
CA GLN A 318 8.54 7.09 35.54
C GLN A 318 7.88 5.72 35.46
N GLN A 319 8.54 4.73 34.84
CA GLN A 319 8.11 3.33 34.87
C GLN A 319 7.99 2.82 36.31
N LYS A 320 9.02 3.05 37.16
CA LYS A 320 8.96 2.66 38.58
C LYS A 320 7.82 3.33 39.33
N LYS A 321 7.62 4.65 39.15
CA LYS A 321 6.52 5.40 39.79
C LYS A 321 5.14 4.93 39.32
N THR A 322 4.99 4.65 38.03
CA THR A 322 3.75 4.13 37.44
C THR A 322 3.42 2.76 38.02
N MET A 323 4.44 1.91 38.24
CA MET A 323 4.28 0.58 38.83
C MET A 323 3.93 0.62 40.31
N GLU A 324 4.53 1.51 41.10
CA GLU A 324 4.13 1.70 42.50
C GLU A 324 2.67 2.15 42.61
N LYS A 325 2.25 3.08 41.76
CA LYS A 325 0.84 3.52 41.70
C LYS A 325 -0.10 2.41 41.22
N ALA A 326 0.34 1.60 40.24
CA ALA A 326 -0.43 0.45 39.78
C ALA A 326 -0.58 -0.61 40.90
N ARG A 327 0.48 -0.91 41.66
CA ARG A 327 0.40 -1.80 42.83
C ARG A 327 -0.62 -1.32 43.84
N GLN A 328 -0.54 -0.05 44.24
CA GLN A 328 -1.51 0.54 45.17
C GLN A 328 -2.95 0.47 44.65
N LEU A 329 -3.15 0.70 43.35
CA LEU A 329 -4.46 0.66 42.71
C LEU A 329 -5.09 -0.74 42.73
N PHE A 330 -4.27 -1.79 42.60
CA PHE A 330 -4.72 -3.19 42.67
C PHE A 330 -4.86 -3.70 44.10
N GLU A 331 -3.95 -3.31 45.00
CA GLU A 331 -4.00 -3.64 46.44
C GLU A 331 -5.24 -3.04 47.12
N ASN A 332 -5.64 -1.82 46.75
CA ASN A 332 -6.85 -1.17 47.26
C ASN A 332 -8.13 -1.94 46.92
N GLU A 333 -8.09 -2.75 45.87
CA GLU A 333 -9.17 -3.65 45.48
C GLU A 333 -8.91 -5.09 45.92
N GLY A 334 -7.90 -5.34 46.75
CA GLY A 334 -7.58 -6.67 47.29
C GLY A 334 -7.00 -7.64 46.27
N ILE A 335 -6.37 -7.15 45.20
CA ILE A 335 -5.61 -7.97 44.24
C ILE A 335 -4.12 -7.74 44.47
N ASP A 336 -3.39 -8.82 44.73
CA ASP A 336 -1.91 -8.80 44.77
C ASP A 336 -1.39 -8.65 43.33
N PHE A 337 -0.93 -7.44 43.00
CA PHE A 337 -0.54 -7.07 41.65
C PHE A 337 0.60 -7.95 41.12
N ASP A 338 1.59 -8.29 41.95
CA ASP A 338 2.75 -9.05 41.52
C ASP A 338 2.36 -10.51 41.23
N LYS A 339 1.52 -11.13 42.09
CA LYS A 339 0.98 -12.49 41.82
C LYS A 339 0.01 -12.54 40.65
N PHE A 340 -0.81 -11.51 40.48
CA PHE A 340 -1.68 -11.38 39.32
C PHE A 340 -0.86 -11.34 38.03
N TRP A 341 0.25 -10.61 38.06
CA TRP A 341 1.11 -10.43 36.90
C TRP A 341 1.91 -11.68 36.54
N GLU A 342 2.37 -12.43 37.53
CA GLU A 342 2.98 -13.76 37.32
C GLU A 342 2.01 -14.73 36.64
N LYS A 343 0.72 -14.66 36.99
CA LYS A 343 -0.33 -15.50 36.40
C LYS A 343 -0.61 -15.15 34.93
N VAL A 344 -0.48 -13.89 34.53
CA VAL A 344 -0.76 -13.40 33.16
C VAL A 344 0.46 -13.55 32.22
N GLY A 345 1.63 -13.96 32.73
CA GLY A 345 2.80 -14.31 31.92
C GLY A 345 3.94 -13.28 31.93
N GLY A 346 4.07 -12.46 32.97
CA GLY A 346 5.24 -11.61 33.23
C GLY A 346 5.31 -10.29 32.43
N MET A 347 6.15 -9.34 32.88
CA MET A 347 6.20 -7.92 32.42
C MET A 347 6.82 -7.69 31.04
N LYS A 348 7.53 -8.68 30.48
CA LYS A 348 8.28 -8.54 29.23
C LYS A 348 7.35 -8.58 28.01
N GLY A 349 7.42 -7.58 27.11
CA GLY A 349 6.62 -7.50 25.88
C GLY A 349 5.43 -6.53 25.92
N MET A 350 5.30 -5.70 26.96
CA MET A 350 4.23 -4.71 27.10
C MET A 350 4.69 -3.32 26.63
N PRO A 351 3.82 -2.53 25.97
CA PRO A 351 4.16 -1.18 25.53
C PRO A 351 4.75 -0.33 26.67
N GLY A 352 6.00 0.08 26.52
CA GLY A 352 6.71 0.92 27.50
C GLY A 352 7.38 0.18 28.66
N MET A 353 7.27 -1.15 28.76
CA MET A 353 7.79 -1.94 29.90
C MET A 353 8.84 -2.98 29.49
N ASP A 354 9.42 -2.83 28.30
CA ASP A 354 10.28 -3.84 27.66
C ASP A 354 11.71 -3.92 28.21
N GLU A 355 12.15 -2.94 29.02
CA GLU A 355 13.54 -2.81 29.49
C GLU A 355 13.78 -3.19 30.97
N MET A 356 12.86 -3.93 31.61
CA MET A 356 13.08 -4.52 32.93
C MET A 356 13.33 -6.04 32.89
#